data_AF-A0AAE4EG45-F1
#
_entry.id   AF-A0AAE4EG45-F1
#
_cell.length_a   1.000
_cell.length_b   1.000
_cell.length_c   1.000
_cell.angle_alpha   90.00
_cell.angle_beta   90.00
_cell.angle_gamma   90.00
#
_symmetry.space_group_name_H-M   'P 1'
#
loop_
_entity.id
_entity.type
_entity.pdbx_description
1 polymer ?
#
loop_
_entity_poly.entity_id
_entity_poly.type
_entity_poly.pdbx_seq_one_letter_code
_entity_poly.pdbx_strand_id
1 'polypeptide(L)'
;MSGRSKYPEQFRRDAVELVNSSDRPLRQVARDLGVNHETLRSWVNTAKQASEAGPVEDSAVTDEVTRLRKQVAELEKEKEILRKAAAYFAREMDR
;
A
#
# COMPACT_ATOMS: atom_id res chain seq x y z
N MET A 1 -17.25 -16.50 2.18
CA MET A 1 -17.40 -15.93 0.83
C MET A 1 -17.63 -14.43 0.99
N SER A 2 -16.60 -13.60 0.81
CA SER A 2 -16.76 -12.14 0.95
C SER A 2 -17.44 -11.62 -0.32
N GLY A 3 -18.75 -11.38 -0.24
CA GLY A 3 -19.50 -10.73 -1.32
C GLY A 3 -18.90 -9.37 -1.60
N ARG A 4 -18.75 -9.00 -2.88
CA ARG A 4 -18.22 -7.69 -3.29
C ARG A 4 -19.01 -6.59 -2.57
N SER A 5 -18.34 -5.89 -1.66
CA SER A 5 -18.88 -4.69 -1.02
C SER A 5 -19.37 -3.74 -2.10
N LYS A 6 -20.59 -3.20 -1.95
CA LYS A 6 -21.17 -2.19 -2.84
C LYS A 6 -20.29 -0.93 -2.94
N TYR A 7 -19.46 -0.71 -1.94
CA TYR A 7 -18.56 0.44 -1.84
C TYR A 7 -17.12 0.04 -2.18
N PRO A 8 -16.44 0.78 -3.09
CA PRO A 8 -15.02 0.62 -3.36
C PRO A 8 -14.17 0.75 -2.09
N GLU A 9 -13.02 0.07 -2.06
CA GLU A 9 -12.12 0.12 -0.91
C GLU A 9 -11.60 1.55 -0.64
N GLN A 10 -11.21 2.27 -1.69
CA GLN A 10 -10.76 3.66 -1.58
C GLN A 10 -11.82 4.54 -0.91
N PHE A 11 -13.08 4.43 -1.37
CA PHE A 11 -14.19 5.18 -0.78
C PHE A 11 -14.37 4.88 0.71
N ARG A 12 -14.19 3.63 1.13
CA ARG A 12 -14.27 3.24 2.55
C ARG A 12 -13.15 3.86 3.36
N ARG A 13 -11.92 3.90 2.82
CA ARG A 13 -10.76 4.53 3.48
C ARG A 13 -10.97 6.02 3.65
N ASP A 14 -11.34 6.71 2.57
CA ASP A 14 -11.57 8.16 2.58
C ASP A 14 -12.72 8.53 3.53
N ALA A 15 -13.78 7.72 3.59
CA ALA A 15 -14.89 7.93 4.52
C ALA A 15 -14.46 7.78 6.00
N VAL A 16 -13.61 6.80 6.31
CA VAL A 16 -13.07 6.62 7.66
C VAL A 16 -12.12 7.75 8.03
N GLU A 17 -11.26 8.18 7.10
CA GLU A 17 -10.36 9.32 7.29
C GLU A 17 -11.14 10.62 7.53
N LEU A 18 -12.22 10.85 6.78
CA LEU A 18 -13.10 12.01 6.97
C LEU A 18 -13.74 12.01 8.37
N VAL A 19 -14.16 10.85 8.89
CA VAL A 19 -14.70 10.74 10.25
C VAL A 19 -13.62 11.00 11.30
N ASN A 20 -12.39 10.53 11.09
CA ASN A 20 -11.30 10.70 12.05
C ASN A 20 -10.70 12.10 12.05
N SER A 21 -10.70 12.78 10.89
CA SER A 21 -10.13 14.12 10.72
C SER A 21 -11.12 15.25 10.99
N SER A 22 -12.43 14.98 10.94
CA SER A 22 -13.46 15.98 11.21
C SER A 22 -14.03 15.84 12.62
N ASP A 23 -14.28 16.98 13.28
CA ASP A 23 -14.96 17.04 14.58
C ASP A 23 -16.49 16.89 14.43
N ARG A 24 -16.94 16.26 13.34
CA ARG A 24 -18.35 16.10 12.99
C ARG A 24 -18.88 14.76 13.49
N PRO A 25 -20.15 14.69 13.91
CA PRO A 25 -20.74 13.44 14.34
C PRO A 25 -20.82 12.46 13.16
N LEU A 26 -20.48 11.19 13.41
CA LEU A 26 -20.47 10.11 12.40
C LEU A 26 -21.78 10.03 11.61
N ARG A 27 -22.93 10.27 12.26
CA ARG A 27 -24.26 10.27 11.62
C ARG A 27 -24.40 11.37 10.56
N GLN A 28 -23.80 12.54 10.78
CA GLN A 28 -23.80 13.63 9.81
C GLN A 28 -22.91 13.28 8.62
N VAL A 29 -21.70 12.77 8.88
CA VAL A 29 -20.79 12.32 7.82
C VAL A 29 -21.42 11.20 6.98
N ALA A 30 -22.08 10.23 7.62
CA ALA A 30 -22.81 9.18 6.92
C ALA A 30 -23.92 9.73 6.01
N ARG A 31 -24.68 10.72 6.48
CA ARG A 31 -25.74 11.37 5.70
C ARG A 31 -25.16 12.10 4.49
N ASP A 32 -24.07 12.85 4.69
CA ASP A 32 -23.42 13.62 3.63
C ASP A 32 -22.83 12.70 2.54
N LEU A 33 -22.32 11.52 2.94
CA LEU A 33 -21.79 10.50 2.03
C LEU A 33 -22.87 9.59 1.41
N GLY A 34 -24.13 9.69 1.86
CA GLY A 34 -25.22 8.80 1.42
C GLY A 34 -25.04 7.34 1.87
N VAL A 35 -24.30 7.11 2.95
CA VAL A 35 -24.00 5.77 3.49
C VAL A 35 -24.82 5.54 4.76
N ASN A 36 -25.23 4.30 5.03
CA ASN A 36 -25.85 3.98 6.32
C ASN A 36 -24.83 4.19 7.46
N HIS A 37 -25.24 4.92 8.50
CA HIS A 37 -24.38 5.20 9.66
C HIS A 37 -23.83 3.94 10.34
N GLU A 38 -24.59 2.85 10.41
CA GLU A 38 -24.08 1.58 10.98
C GLU A 38 -22.98 0.96 10.11
N THR A 39 -23.08 1.09 8.79
CA THR A 39 -22.03 0.67 7.86
C THR A 39 -20.76 1.49 8.05
N LEU A 40 -20.89 2.81 8.13
CA LEU A 40 -19.74 3.70 8.38
C LEU A 40 -19.11 3.41 9.74
N ARG A 41 -19.92 3.18 10.77
CA ARG A 41 -19.46 2.79 12.11
C ARG A 41 -18.67 1.47 12.09
N SER A 42 -19.15 0.48 11.35
CA SER A 42 -18.42 -0.79 11.17
C SER A 42 -17.05 -0.56 10.56
N TRP A 43 -16.94 0.28 9.52
CA TRP A 43 -15.64 0.58 8.89
C TRP A 43 -14.67 1.29 9.83
N VAL A 44 -15.15 2.28 10.58
CA VAL A 44 -14.33 3.00 11.58
C VAL A 44 -13.84 2.04 12.66
N ASN A 45 -14.70 1.14 13.15
CA ASN A 45 -14.31 0.15 14.15
C ASN A 45 -13.30 -0.86 13.61
N THR A 46 -13.49 -1.36 12.38
CA THR A 46 -12.53 -2.26 11.73
C THR A 46 -11.18 -1.56 11.52
N ALA A 47 -11.17 -0.29 11.11
CA ALA A 47 -9.94 0.48 10.95
C ALA A 47 -9.22 0.71 12.29
N LYS A 48 -9.97 1.00 13.36
CA LYS A 48 -9.42 1.11 14.72
C LYS A 48 -8.80 -0.21 15.20
N GLN A 49 -9.50 -1.32 15.01
CA GLN A 49 -8.99 -2.65 15.34
C GLN A 49 -7.74 -3.00 14.51
N ALA A 50 -7.70 -2.64 13.23
CA ALA A 50 -6.52 -2.83 12.39
C ALA A 50 -5.33 -1.96 12.83
N SER A 51 -5.58 -0.75 13.35
CA SER A 51 -4.52 0.09 13.92
C SER A 51 -4.04 -0.40 15.29
N GLU A 52 -4.93 -0.97 16.11
CA GLU A 52 -4.63 -1.49 17.45
C GLU A 52 -3.99 -2.89 17.40
N ALA A 53 -4.33 -3.71 16.40
CA ALA A 53 -3.76 -5.03 16.21
C ALA A 53 -2.31 -5.01 15.68
N GLY A 54 -1.75 -3.82 15.38
CA GLY A 54 -0.53 -3.69 14.60
C GLY A 54 -0.74 -4.16 13.16
N PRO A 55 0.21 -3.94 12.24
CA PRO A 55 0.09 -4.50 10.91
C PRO A 55 0.01 -6.01 11.07
N VAL A 56 -1.15 -6.59 10.73
CA VAL A 56 -1.18 -7.98 10.30
C VAL A 56 -0.40 -7.95 9.00
N GLU A 57 0.92 -8.09 9.13
CA GLU A 57 1.81 -8.36 8.02
C GLU A 57 1.24 -9.63 7.38
N ASP A 58 0.52 -9.43 6.28
CA ASP A 58 0.17 -10.49 5.36
C ASP A 58 1.52 -11.03 4.91
N SER A 59 2.03 -12.06 5.60
CA SER A 59 3.43 -12.49 5.55
C SER A 59 3.89 -12.78 4.11
N ALA A 60 2.94 -13.14 3.25
CA ALA A 60 3.14 -13.30 1.81
C ALA A 60 3.54 -12.01 1.08
N VAL A 61 3.04 -10.84 1.49
CA VAL A 61 3.36 -9.53 0.90
C VAL A 61 4.75 -9.06 1.36
N THR A 62 5.11 -9.27 2.63
CA THR A 62 6.44 -8.92 3.15
C THR A 62 7.55 -9.79 2.56
N ASP A 63 7.26 -11.07 2.33
CA ASP A 63 8.21 -12.01 1.73
C ASP A 63 8.50 -11.67 0.26
N GLU A 64 7.46 -11.32 -0.51
CA GLU A 64 7.63 -10.95 -1.91
C GLU A 64 8.37 -9.61 -2.05
N VAL A 65 8.11 -8.63 -1.17
CA VAL A 65 8.86 -7.36 -1.15
C VAL A 65 10.34 -7.58 -0.85
N THR A 66 10.65 -8.47 0.09
CA THR A 66 12.04 -8.78 0.46
C THR A 66 12.76 -9.50 -0.68
N ARG A 67 12.10 -10.48 -1.30
CA ARG A 67 12.61 -11.20 -2.48
C ARG A 67 12.87 -10.26 -3.65
N LEU A 68 11.92 -9.38 -3.97
CA LEU A 68 12.04 -8.42 -5.08
C LEU A 68 13.19 -7.43 -4.83
N ARG A 69 13.37 -6.94 -3.60
CA ARG A 69 14.51 -6.08 -3.26
C ARG A 69 15.85 -6.77 -3.46
N LYS A 70 15.96 -8.06 -3.10
CA LYS A 70 17.18 -8.85 -3.33
C LYS A 70 17.46 -9.03 -4.83
N GLN A 71 16.42 -9.25 -5.63
CA GLN A 71 16.57 -9.37 -7.09
C GLN A 71 17.01 -8.05 -7.73
N VAL A 72 16.46 -6.92 -7.30
CA VAL A 72 16.88 -5.59 -7.79
C VAL A 72 18.36 -5.34 -7.48
N ALA A 73 18.80 -5.64 -6.25
CA ALA A 73 20.20 -5.44 -5.86
C ALA A 73 21.17 -6.30 -6.69
N GLU A 74 20.82 -7.55 -6.99
CA GLU A 74 21.66 -8.42 -7.81
C GLU A 74 21.75 -7.91 -9.26
N LEU A 75 20.61 -7.51 -9.85
CA LEU A 75 20.56 -6.97 -11.21
C LEU A 75 21.32 -5.65 -11.35
N GLU A 76 21.31 -4.80 -10.33
CA GLU A 76 22.10 -3.57 -10.32
C GLU A 76 23.61 -3.85 -10.32
N LYS A 77 24.04 -4.85 -9.54
CA LYS A 77 25.43 -5.29 -9.50
C LYS A 77 25.89 -5.86 -10.84
N GLU A 78 25.07 -6.70 -11.48
CA GLU A 78 25.35 -7.21 -12.83
C GLU A 78 25.47 -6.08 -13.86
N LYS A 79 24.55 -5.10 -13.81
CA LYS A 79 24.63 -3.91 -14.66
C LYS A 79 25.90 -3.10 -14.43
N GLU A 80 26.36 -2.97 -13.19
CA GLU A 80 27.59 -2.26 -12.87
C GLU A 80 28.82 -2.97 -13.45
N ILE A 81 28.88 -4.30 -13.31
CA ILE A 81 29.96 -5.11 -13.89
C ILE A 81 29.99 -4.96 -15.42
N LEU A 82 28.83 -5.10 -16.08
CA LEU A 82 28.73 -4.94 -17.53
C LEU A 82 29.12 -3.54 -17.99
N ARG A 83 28.73 -2.49 -17.25
CA ARG A 83 29.14 -1.11 -17.55
C ARG A 83 30.65 -0.92 -17.41
N LYS A 84 31.26 -1.47 -16.36
CA LYS A 84 32.72 -1.40 -16.16
C LYS A 84 33.47 -2.14 -17.27
N ALA A 85 32.99 -3.32 -17.66
CA ALA A 85 33.54 -4.07 -18.78
C ALA A 85 33.43 -3.28 -20.09
N ALA A 86 32.24 -2.75 -20.41
CA ALA A 86 32.02 -1.94 -21.60
C ALA A 86 32.93 -0.69 -21.63
N ALA A 87 33.08 -0.01 -20.50
CA ALA A 87 33.96 1.15 -20.38
C ALA A 87 35.45 0.78 -20.54
N TYR A 88 35.87 -0.37 -20.03
CA TYR A 88 37.23 -0.88 -20.22
C TYR A 88 37.50 -1.20 -21.70
N PHE A 89 36.59 -1.93 -22.36
CA PHE A 89 36.75 -2.29 -23.77
C PHE A 89 36.71 -1.06 -24.69
N ALA A 90 35.85 -0.08 -24.43
CA ALA A 90 35.82 1.17 -25.20
C ALA A 90 37.17 1.91 -25.13
N ARG A 91 37.80 1.97 -23.95
CA ARG A 91 39.12 2.60 -23.77
C ARG A 91 40.26 1.85 -24.48
N GLU A 92 40.18 0.53 -24.59
CA GLU A 92 41.19 -0.27 -25.28
C GLU A 92 41.07 -0.15 -26.81
N MET A 93 39.86 0.05 -27.35
CA MET A 93 39.64 0.24 -28.80
C MET A 93 39.97 1.65 -29.30
N ASP A 94 39.99 2.65 -28.42
CA ASP A 94 40.34 4.04 -28.77
C ASP A 94 41.87 4.30 -28.79
N ARG A 95 42.69 3.26 -28.60
CA ARG A 95 44.16 3.32 -28.56
C ARG A 95 44.80 2.79 -29.83
#